data_AF-A0A974PXC5-F1
#
_entry.id   AF-A0A974PXC5-F1
#
_cell.length_a   1.000
_cell.length_b   1.000
_cell.length_c   1.000
_cell.angle_alpha   90.00
_cell.angle_beta   90.00
_cell.angle_gamma   90.00
#
_symmetry.space_group_name_H-M   'P 1'
#
loop_
_entity.id
_entity.type
_entity.pdbx_description
1 polymer ?
#
loop_
_entity_poly.entity_id
_entity_poly.type
_entity_poly.pdbx_seq_one_letter_code
_entity_poly.pdbx_strand_id
1 'polypeptide(L)'
;MSNLVETTMYQISQIFLLPTLALIAILFLYAFWVLGEFAVLALRRRSGAGRPLVAHFARVPQLSPDELDVLAHKALETPRIASRVTPMLGLVATMIPMGPALKSLSDGNLAEVSNNLTVAFSAVILALIAASITYWVVNVRRRWLAEELLEIEAMRGARA
;
A
#
# COMPACT_ATOMS: atom_id res chain seq x y z
N MET A 1 -13.03 27.95 -27.71
CA MET A 1 -12.86 27.82 -26.25
C MET A 1 -12.70 26.36 -25.80
N SER A 2 -13.40 25.40 -26.40
CA SER A 2 -13.22 23.95 -26.15
C SER A 2 -11.78 23.47 -26.30
N ASN A 3 -11.10 23.84 -27.40
CA ASN A 3 -9.73 23.41 -27.69
C ASN A 3 -8.69 23.87 -26.62
N LEU A 4 -8.92 25.02 -25.97
CA LEU A 4 -8.04 25.53 -24.90
C LEU A 4 -8.22 24.74 -23.61
N VAL A 5 -9.47 24.39 -23.28
CA VAL A 5 -9.78 23.54 -22.11
C VAL A 5 -9.19 22.14 -22.30
N GLU A 6 -9.40 21.52 -23.46
CA GLU A 6 -8.85 20.20 -23.79
C GLU A 6 -7.32 20.15 -23.72
N THR A 7 -6.65 21.14 -24.32
CA THR A 7 -5.18 21.24 -24.29
C THR A 7 -4.66 21.44 -22.86
N THR A 8 -5.33 22.27 -22.07
CA THR A 8 -4.94 22.52 -20.68
C THR A 8 -5.12 21.26 -19.82
N MET A 9 -6.23 20.54 -19.97
CA MET A 9 -6.47 19.28 -19.24
C MET A 9 -5.45 18.20 -19.61
N TYR A 10 -5.08 18.10 -20.89
CA TYR A 10 -4.05 17.19 -21.36
C TYR A 10 -2.69 17.50 -20.70
N GLN A 11 -2.24 18.76 -20.75
CA GLN A 11 -0.96 19.18 -20.17
C GLN A 11 -0.92 18.94 -18.65
N ILE A 12 -2.00 19.30 -17.96
CA ILE A 12 -2.12 19.06 -16.51
C ILE A 12 -1.99 17.56 -16.21
N SER A 13 -2.72 16.71 -16.94
CA SER A 13 -2.67 15.25 -16.73
C SER A 13 -1.28 14.68 -16.95
N GLN A 14 -0.55 15.15 -17.97
CA GLN A 14 0.81 14.68 -18.25
C GLN A 14 1.80 15.03 -17.15
N ILE A 15 1.67 16.19 -16.49
CA ILE A 15 2.51 16.58 -15.37
C ILE A 15 2.42 15.56 -14.22
N PHE A 16 1.27 14.90 -14.05
CA PHE A 16 1.07 13.90 -13.01
C PHE A 16 1.66 12.52 -13.34
N LEU A 17 2.05 12.24 -14.59
CA LEU A 17 2.59 10.91 -14.96
C LEU A 17 3.83 10.57 -14.15
N LEU A 18 4.83 11.45 -14.15
CA LEU A 18 6.11 11.21 -13.48
C LEU A 18 5.95 11.10 -11.95
N PRO A 19 5.20 11.99 -11.27
CA PRO A 19 4.83 11.80 -9.87
C PRO A 19 4.13 10.47 -9.59
N THR A 20 3.17 10.06 -10.43
CA THR A 20 2.46 8.78 -10.27
C THR A 20 3.43 7.59 -10.37
N LEU A 21 4.31 7.59 -11.37
CA LEU A 21 5.31 6.53 -11.53
C LEU A 21 6.30 6.49 -10.36
N ALA A 22 6.74 7.66 -9.87
CA ALA A 22 7.61 7.75 -8.71
C ALA A 22 6.93 7.23 -7.44
N LEU A 23 5.65 7.58 -7.22
CA LEU A 23 4.86 7.06 -6.09
C LEU A 23 4.69 5.54 -6.18
N ILE A 24 4.42 4.99 -7.36
CA ILE A 24 4.35 3.53 -7.56
C ILE A 24 5.68 2.87 -7.20
N ALA A 25 6.81 3.42 -7.65
CA ALA A 25 8.14 2.89 -7.33
C ALA A 25 8.43 2.94 -5.82
N ILE A 26 8.10 4.05 -5.16
CA ILE A 26 8.25 4.19 -3.70
C ILE A 26 7.38 3.16 -2.96
N LEU A 27 6.11 3.02 -3.34
CA LEU A 27 5.17 2.07 -2.73
C LEU A 27 5.58 0.62 -2.97
N PHE A 28 6.17 0.32 -4.13
CA PHE A 28 6.75 -0.98 -4.43
C PHE A 28 7.91 -1.30 -3.49
N LEU A 29 8.87 -0.41 -3.31
CA LEU A 29 9.97 -0.60 -2.35
C LEU A 29 9.45 -0.72 -0.91
N TYR A 30 8.49 0.12 -0.53
CA TYR A 30 7.82 0.05 0.76
C TYR A 30 7.12 -1.30 1.00
N ALA A 31 6.49 -1.90 -0.03
CA ALA A 31 5.86 -3.20 0.08
C ALA A 31 6.86 -4.30 0.46
N PHE A 32 8.06 -4.30 -0.13
CA PHE A 32 9.13 -5.24 0.24
C PHE A 32 9.66 -4.98 1.65
N TRP A 33 9.79 -3.72 2.05
CA TRP A 33 10.16 -3.36 3.42
C TRP A 33 9.16 -3.93 4.44
N VAL A 34 7.86 -3.70 4.21
CA VAL A 34 6.77 -4.23 5.06
C VAL A 34 6.76 -5.76 5.08
N LEU A 35 7.01 -6.40 3.95
CA LEU A 35 7.12 -7.86 3.86
C LEU A 35 8.31 -8.39 4.68
N GLY A 36 9.45 -7.69 4.65
CA GLY A 36 10.62 -8.02 5.46
C GLY A 36 10.36 -7.89 6.96
N GLU A 37 9.77 -6.77 7.40
CA GLU A 37 9.34 -6.58 8.80
C GLU A 37 8.38 -7.70 9.23
N PHE A 38 7.40 -8.01 8.39
CA PHE A 38 6.45 -9.09 8.64
C PHE A 38 7.15 -10.45 8.75
N ALA A 39 8.10 -10.78 7.86
CA ALA A 39 8.82 -12.04 7.90
C ALA A 39 9.64 -12.18 9.19
N VAL A 40 10.33 -11.11 9.61
CA VAL A 40 11.07 -11.09 10.89
C VAL A 40 10.13 -11.27 12.07
N LEU A 41 8.98 -10.59 12.07
CA LEU A 41 7.96 -10.73 13.11
C LEU A 41 7.41 -12.16 13.16
N ALA A 42 7.11 -12.74 11.99
CA ALA A 42 6.61 -14.11 11.85
C ALA A 42 7.60 -15.14 12.41
N LEU A 43 8.88 -14.99 12.07
CA LEU A 43 9.94 -15.88 12.56
C LEU A 43 10.11 -15.75 14.07
N ARG A 44 10.14 -14.53 14.60
CA ARG A 44 10.22 -14.29 16.05
C ARG A 44 9.01 -14.91 16.77
N ARG A 45 7.81 -14.82 16.20
CA ARG A 45 6.56 -15.39 16.78
C ARG A 45 6.67 -16.90 17.01
N ARG A 46 7.44 -17.63 16.19
CA ARG A 46 7.70 -19.08 16.41
C ARG A 46 8.53 -19.37 17.66
N SER A 47 9.37 -18.44 18.08
CA SER A 47 10.18 -18.52 19.31
C SER A 47 9.49 -17.94 20.55
N GLY A 48 8.21 -17.53 20.44
CA GLY A 48 7.47 -16.86 21.52
C GLY A 48 7.76 -15.36 21.67
N ALA A 49 8.76 -14.82 20.96
CA ALA A 49 9.03 -13.38 20.85
C ALA A 49 8.22 -12.73 19.70
N GLY A 50 8.07 -11.41 19.64
CA GLY A 50 7.40 -10.75 18.48
C GLY A 50 5.88 -10.62 18.60
N ARG A 51 5.37 -10.46 19.82
CA ARG A 51 4.01 -10.01 20.13
C ARG A 51 4.05 -8.53 20.53
N PRO A 52 3.91 -7.57 19.59
CA PRO A 52 4.12 -6.15 19.84
C PRO A 52 3.15 -5.57 20.88
N LEU A 53 1.87 -5.99 20.88
CA LEU A 53 0.88 -5.48 21.84
C LEU A 53 1.15 -6.03 23.24
N VAL A 54 1.42 -7.33 23.34
CA VAL A 54 1.76 -7.96 24.63
C VAL A 54 3.04 -7.37 25.21
N ALA A 55 4.07 -7.13 24.38
CA ALA A 55 5.30 -6.49 24.82
C ALA A 55 5.09 -5.04 25.27
N HIS A 56 4.16 -4.31 24.65
CA HIS A 56 3.81 -2.96 25.06
C HIS A 56 3.03 -2.95 26.39
N PHE A 57 2.04 -3.84 26.54
CA PHE A 57 1.28 -4.03 27.77
C PHE A 57 2.17 -4.43 28.96
N ALA A 58 3.19 -5.27 28.72
CA ALA A 58 4.16 -5.64 29.77
C ALA A 58 4.96 -4.43 30.30
N ARG A 59 5.16 -3.39 29.48
CA ARG A 59 5.85 -2.14 29.90
C ARG A 59 4.91 -1.14 30.54
N VAL A 60 3.65 -1.09 30.08
CA VAL A 60 2.63 -0.16 30.59
C VAL A 60 1.34 -0.95 30.90
N PRO A 61 1.26 -1.59 32.08
CA PRO A 61 0.13 -2.46 32.43
C PRO A 61 -1.19 -1.71 32.65
N GLN A 62 -1.15 -0.38 32.73
CA GLN A 62 -2.31 0.47 33.04
C GLN A 62 -3.11 0.89 31.80
N LEU A 63 -2.69 0.52 30.59
CA LEU A 63 -3.41 0.88 29.36
C LEU A 63 -4.87 0.42 29.42
N SER A 64 -5.81 1.24 28.98
CA SER A 64 -7.20 0.80 28.85
C SER A 64 -7.36 -0.19 27.68
N PRO A 65 -8.43 -1.00 27.64
CA PRO A 65 -8.75 -1.82 26.46
C PRO A 65 -8.84 -0.96 25.18
N ASP A 66 -9.49 0.20 25.28
CA ASP A 66 -9.69 1.12 24.15
C ASP A 66 -8.35 1.66 23.62
N GLU A 67 -7.37 1.94 24.50
CA GLU A 67 -6.04 2.41 24.09
C GLU A 67 -5.26 1.32 23.34
N LEU A 68 -5.38 0.05 23.76
CA LEU A 68 -4.77 -1.09 23.06
C LEU A 68 -5.39 -1.31 21.68
N ASP A 69 -6.71 -1.14 21.55
CA ASP A 69 -7.40 -1.21 20.26
C ASP A 69 -6.94 -0.11 19.31
N VAL A 70 -6.80 1.13 19.81
CA VAL A 70 -6.26 2.24 19.02
C VAL A 70 -4.83 1.95 18.55
N LEU A 71 -3.97 1.41 19.43
CA LEU A 71 -2.60 1.01 19.06
C LEU A 71 -2.59 -0.09 17.99
N ALA A 72 -3.45 -1.10 18.12
CA ALA A 72 -3.60 -2.18 17.15
C ALA A 72 -4.03 -1.65 15.77
N HIS A 73 -5.00 -0.73 15.76
CA HIS A 73 -5.47 -0.11 14.52
C HIS A 73 -4.42 0.78 13.87
N LYS A 74 -3.73 1.61 14.66
CA LYS A 74 -2.67 2.50 14.19
C LYS A 74 -1.50 1.74 13.56
N ALA A 75 -1.16 0.58 14.12
CA ALA A 75 -0.09 -0.29 13.58
C ALA A 75 -0.38 -0.83 12.17
N LEU A 76 -1.64 -0.86 11.74
CA LEU A 76 -2.06 -1.37 10.42
C LEU A 76 -2.37 -0.26 9.42
N GLU A 77 -2.42 1.00 9.84
CA GLU A 77 -2.96 2.10 9.05
C GLU A 77 -2.16 2.34 7.77
N THR A 78 -0.85 2.55 7.88
CA THR A 78 0.02 2.82 6.73
C THR A 78 0.00 1.70 5.67
N PRO A 79 0.23 0.41 6.01
CA PRO A 79 0.16 -0.66 5.01
C PRO A 79 -1.27 -0.90 4.47
N ARG A 80 -2.31 -0.54 5.24
CA ARG A 80 -3.71 -0.58 4.76
C ARG A 80 -3.98 0.52 3.73
N ILE A 81 -3.48 1.72 3.94
CA ILE A 81 -3.58 2.82 2.97
C ILE A 81 -2.81 2.44 1.70
N ALA A 82 -1.56 1.96 1.84
CA ALA A 82 -0.75 1.51 0.72
C ALA A 82 -1.47 0.46 -0.13
N SER A 83 -2.06 -0.58 0.49
CA SER A 83 -2.75 -1.63 -0.26
C SER A 83 -3.98 -1.15 -1.06
N ARG A 84 -4.62 -0.06 -0.63
CA ARG A 84 -5.78 0.52 -1.34
C ARG A 84 -5.40 1.55 -2.39
N VAL A 85 -4.44 2.42 -2.08
CA VAL A 85 -4.06 3.54 -2.96
C VAL A 85 -3.18 3.07 -4.12
N THR A 86 -2.33 2.07 -3.91
CA THR A 86 -1.39 1.63 -4.95
C THR A 86 -2.09 1.15 -6.25
N PRO A 87 -3.15 0.32 -6.21
CA PRO A 87 -3.90 -0.03 -7.42
C PRO A 87 -4.54 1.18 -8.12
N MET A 88 -5.03 2.16 -7.37
CA MET A 88 -5.61 3.38 -7.94
C MET A 88 -4.55 4.19 -8.70
N LEU A 89 -3.33 4.29 -8.15
CA LEU A 89 -2.20 4.89 -8.87
C LEU A 89 -1.84 4.12 -10.13
N GLY A 90 -1.89 2.78 -10.10
CA GLY A 90 -1.72 1.95 -11.28
C GLY A 90 -2.74 2.27 -12.38
N LEU A 91 -4.02 2.45 -12.03
CA LEU A 91 -5.06 2.87 -12.98
C LEU A 91 -4.78 4.26 -13.55
N VAL A 92 -4.34 5.22 -12.73
CA VAL A 92 -3.96 6.56 -13.19
C VAL A 92 -2.78 6.49 -14.18
N ALA A 93 -1.80 5.63 -13.91
CA ALA A 93 -0.63 5.44 -14.76
C ALA A 93 -0.95 4.92 -16.17
N THR A 94 -2.09 4.24 -16.38
CA THR A 94 -2.53 3.82 -17.72
C THR A 94 -3.40 4.85 -18.42
N MET A 95 -4.18 5.62 -17.67
CA MET A 95 -5.10 6.60 -18.25
C MET A 95 -4.36 7.84 -18.78
N ILE A 96 -3.29 8.29 -18.11
CA ILE A 96 -2.53 9.48 -18.53
C ILE A 96 -1.88 9.32 -19.93
N PRO A 97 -1.11 8.26 -20.22
CA PRO A 97 -0.45 8.11 -21.52
C PRO A 97 -1.39 7.65 -22.64
N MET A 98 -2.67 7.35 -22.36
CA MET A 98 -3.61 6.89 -23.38
C MET A 98 -3.95 7.98 -24.42
N GLY A 99 -4.08 9.24 -24.00
CA GLY A 99 -4.29 10.36 -24.92
C GLY A 99 -3.17 10.50 -25.97
N PRO A 100 -1.89 10.61 -25.54
CA PRO A 100 -0.74 10.59 -26.45
C PRO A 100 -0.71 9.35 -27.34
N ALA A 101 -0.94 8.16 -26.78
CA ALA A 101 -0.92 6.91 -27.53
C ALA A 101 -1.98 6.87 -28.64
N LEU A 102 -3.22 7.32 -28.37
CA LEU A 102 -4.27 7.38 -29.39
C LEU A 102 -3.95 8.38 -30.51
N LYS A 103 -3.29 9.49 -30.17
CA LYS A 103 -2.81 10.46 -31.17
C LYS A 103 -1.67 9.89 -32.02
N SER A 104 -0.67 9.26 -31.41
CA SER A 104 0.40 8.59 -32.16
C SER A 104 -0.14 7.48 -33.06
N LEU A 105 -1.21 6.80 -32.65
CA LEU A 105 -1.91 5.81 -33.47
C LEU A 105 -2.57 6.44 -34.70
N SER A 106 -3.26 7.58 -34.54
CA SER A 106 -3.84 8.30 -35.69
C SER A 106 -2.77 8.82 -36.66
N ASP A 107 -1.58 9.11 -36.14
CA ASP A 107 -0.43 9.58 -36.94
C ASP A 107 0.36 8.41 -37.58
N GLY A 108 -0.05 7.15 -37.36
CA GLY A 108 0.62 5.95 -37.90
C GLY A 108 1.93 5.57 -37.19
N ASN A 109 2.26 6.21 -36.07
CA ASN A 109 3.49 5.97 -35.31
C ASN A 109 3.32 4.84 -34.28
N LEU A 110 3.32 3.60 -34.76
CA LEU A 110 3.14 2.41 -33.91
C LEU A 110 4.26 2.22 -32.86
N ALA A 111 5.47 2.70 -33.13
CA ALA A 111 6.59 2.57 -32.20
C ALA A 111 6.37 3.38 -30.92
N GLU A 112 5.88 4.62 -31.05
CA GLU A 112 5.57 5.47 -29.91
C GLU A 112 4.35 4.97 -29.11
N VAL A 113 3.34 4.42 -29.80
CA VAL A 113 2.22 3.74 -29.15
C VAL A 113 2.73 2.60 -28.27
N SER A 114 3.61 1.74 -28.81
CA SER A 114 4.17 0.62 -28.07
C SER A 114 4.94 1.08 -26.83
N ASN A 115 5.77 2.11 -26.95
CA ASN A 115 6.56 2.62 -25.82
C ASN A 115 5.66 3.14 -24.69
N ASN A 116 4.62 3.90 -25.02
CA ASN A 116 3.65 4.40 -24.03
C ASN A 116 2.92 3.26 -23.32
N LEU A 117 2.50 2.23 -24.06
CA LEU A 117 1.83 1.06 -23.50
C LEU A 117 2.76 0.23 -22.60
N THR A 118 4.03 0.04 -23.01
CA THR A 118 5.01 -0.67 -22.19
C THR A 118 5.19 -0.01 -20.83
N VAL A 119 5.40 1.31 -20.79
CA VAL A 119 5.56 2.06 -19.52
C VAL A 119 4.28 1.96 -18.67
N ALA A 120 3.11 2.16 -19.28
CA ALA A 120 1.82 2.09 -18.60
C ALA A 120 1.57 0.71 -17.95
N PHE A 121 1.78 -0.38 -18.70
CA PHE A 121 1.56 -1.72 -18.17
C PHE A 121 2.59 -2.13 -17.13
N SER A 122 3.87 -1.77 -17.32
CA SER A 122 4.89 -2.01 -16.30
C SER A 122 4.53 -1.33 -14.97
N ALA A 123 4.03 -0.09 -15.01
CA ALA A 123 3.59 0.63 -13.82
C ALA A 123 2.44 -0.10 -13.10
N VAL A 124 1.45 -0.61 -13.83
CA VAL A 124 0.34 -1.39 -13.26
C VAL A 124 0.83 -2.67 -12.61
N ILE A 125 1.71 -3.42 -13.27
CA ILE A 125 2.24 -4.68 -12.73
C ILE A 125 2.92 -4.41 -11.39
N LEU A 126 3.79 -3.40 -11.31
CA LEU A 126 4.47 -3.02 -10.07
C LEU A 126 3.47 -2.58 -8.99
N ALA A 127 2.48 -1.75 -9.37
CA ALA A 127 1.46 -1.27 -8.46
C ALA A 127 0.61 -2.42 -7.86
N LEU A 128 0.22 -3.38 -8.69
CA LEU A 128 -0.57 -4.54 -8.24
C LEU A 128 0.25 -5.47 -7.34
N ILE A 129 1.51 -5.73 -7.67
CA ILE A 129 2.40 -6.53 -6.81
C ILE A 129 2.54 -5.89 -5.43
N ALA A 130 2.82 -4.59 -5.40
CA ALA A 130 2.95 -3.82 -4.16
C ALA A 130 1.67 -3.85 -3.31
N ALA A 131 0.51 -3.70 -3.97
CA ALA A 131 -0.80 -3.76 -3.32
C ALA A 131 -1.11 -5.15 -2.76
N SER A 132 -0.83 -6.21 -3.52
CA SER A 132 -1.06 -7.59 -3.11
C SER A 132 -0.21 -7.96 -1.89
N ILE A 133 1.06 -7.59 -1.89
CA ILE A 133 1.97 -7.83 -0.76
C ILE A 133 1.45 -7.13 0.50
N THR A 134 1.19 -5.82 0.42
CA THR A 134 0.74 -5.03 1.57
C THR A 134 -0.63 -5.47 2.08
N TYR A 135 -1.56 -5.82 1.18
CA TYR A 135 -2.87 -6.37 1.53
C TYR A 135 -2.75 -7.68 2.32
N TRP A 136 -1.92 -8.61 1.83
CA TRP A 136 -1.71 -9.89 2.49
C TRP A 136 -1.11 -9.70 3.89
N VAL A 137 -0.08 -8.86 4.03
CA VAL A 137 0.54 -8.55 5.33
C VAL A 137 -0.47 -7.95 6.30
N VAL A 138 -1.30 -6.99 5.87
CA VAL A 138 -2.32 -6.36 6.72
C VAL A 138 -3.32 -7.39 7.23
N ASN A 139 -3.78 -8.31 6.38
CA ASN A 139 -4.75 -9.33 6.79
C ASN A 139 -4.18 -10.27 7.84
N VAL A 140 -2.93 -10.73 7.67
CA VAL A 140 -2.30 -11.62 8.64
C VAL A 140 -2.00 -10.88 9.95
N ARG A 141 -1.41 -9.67 9.89
CA ARG A 141 -1.13 -8.86 11.09
C ARG A 141 -2.40 -8.49 11.85
N ARG A 142 -3.51 -8.22 11.15
CA ARG A 142 -4.80 -7.94 11.80
C ARG A 142 -5.26 -9.12 12.65
N ARG A 143 -5.15 -10.35 12.15
CA ARG A 143 -5.48 -11.54 12.92
C ARG A 143 -4.58 -11.68 14.15
N TRP A 144 -3.27 -11.48 13.97
CA TRP A 144 -2.30 -11.57 15.06
C TRP A 144 -2.50 -10.55 16.17
N LEU A 145 -2.84 -9.31 15.82
CA LEU A 145 -3.12 -8.26 16.80
C LEU A 145 -4.42 -8.55 17.57
N ALA A 146 -5.44 -9.08 16.90
CA ALA A 146 -6.67 -9.52 17.57
C ALA A 146 -6.43 -10.68 18.55
N GLU A 147 -5.61 -11.67 18.17
CA GLU A 147 -5.18 -12.74 19.08
C GLU A 147 -4.45 -12.18 20.32
N GLU A 148 -3.59 -11.17 20.14
CA GLU A 148 -2.85 -10.53 21.25
C GLU A 148 -3.76 -9.71 22.17
N LEU A 149 -4.80 -9.05 21.65
CA LEU A 149 -5.79 -8.34 22.46
C LEU A 149 -6.56 -9.30 23.37
N LEU A 150 -7.03 -10.42 22.82
CA LEU A 150 -7.71 -11.47 23.58
C LEU A 150 -6.82 -12.07 24.67
N GLU A 151 -5.53 -12.26 24.36
CA GLU A 151 -4.55 -12.72 25.34
C GLU A 151 -4.37 -11.73 26.49
N ILE A 152 -4.28 -10.43 26.20
CA ILE A 152 -4.17 -9.39 27.23
C ILE A 152 -5.43 -9.33 28.10
N GLU A 153 -6.62 -9.46 27.50
CA GLU A 153 -7.89 -9.50 28.23
C GLU A 153 -7.96 -10.70 29.18
N ALA A 154 -7.57 -11.89 28.72
CA ALA A 154 -7.49 -13.08 29.56
C ALA A 154 -6.48 -12.90 30.72
N MET A 155 -5.32 -12.28 30.47
CA MET A 155 -4.33 -11.97 31.51
C MET A 155 -4.84 -10.98 32.57
N ARG A 156 -5.72 -10.03 32.19
CA ARG A 156 -6.36 -9.12 33.15
C ARG A 156 -7.40 -9.84 34.00
N GLY A 157 -8.24 -10.67 33.37
CA GLY A 157 -9.25 -11.47 34.07
C GLY A 157 -8.64 -12.45 35.08
N ALA A 158 -7.44 -12.97 34.81
CA ALA A 158 -6.71 -13.82 35.75
C ALA A 158 -6.02 -13.06 36.91
N ARG A 159 -5.95 -11.72 36.86
CA ARG A 159 -5.34 -10.85 37.89
C ARG A 159 -6.37 -10.15 38.79
N ALA A 160 -7.65 -10.16 38.41
CA ALA A 160 -8.78 -9.63 39.18
C ALA A 160 -9.30 -10.69 40.15
#